data_AF-A0A4U0FGZ4-F1
#
_entry.id   AF-A0A4U0FGZ4-F1
#
_cell.length_a   1.000
_cell.length_b   1.000
_cell.length_c   1.000
_cell.angle_alpha   90.00
_cell.angle_beta   90.00
_cell.angle_gamma   90.00
#
_symmetry.space_group_name_H-M   'P 1'
#
loop_
_entity.id
_entity.type
_entity.pdbx_description
1 polymer ?
#
loop_
_entity_poly.entity_id
_entity_poly.type
_entity_poly.pdbx_seq_one_letter_code
_entity_poly.pdbx_strand_id
1 'polypeptide(L)'
;MINVFLDDMRACPPGFVAARSAEECLLLLAECDVEVLSLDYELGYGQPNGLSVAHGIIVSGKYPREIYVHSSSLMGRAEMVRALRGSAPAEVLIHDGPMPDHVLKAAAAGAAPDTWTVEADA
;
A
#
# COMPACT_ATOMS: atom_id res chain seq x y z
N MET A 1 -2.02 8.02 -12.60
CA MET A 1 -1.84 7.47 -11.25
C MET A 1 -2.73 6.26 -11.10
N ILE A 2 -2.21 5.17 -10.52
CA ILE A 2 -2.93 3.93 -10.26
C ILE A 2 -2.96 3.63 -8.77
N ASN A 3 -3.91 2.80 -8.34
CA ASN A 3 -3.89 2.21 -7.01
C ASN A 3 -3.49 0.74 -7.13
N VAL A 4 -2.60 0.26 -6.26
CA VAL A 4 -2.08 -1.10 -6.29
C VAL A 4 -2.53 -1.87 -5.05
N PHE A 5 -3.04 -3.08 -5.26
CA PHE A 5 -3.42 -4.00 -4.20
C PHE A 5 -2.52 -5.24 -4.29
N LEU A 6 -1.51 -5.32 -3.42
CA LEU A 6 -0.60 -6.45 -3.31
C LEU A 6 -1.18 -7.50 -2.37
N ASP A 7 -1.63 -8.61 -2.95
CA ASP A 7 -2.20 -9.74 -2.23
C ASP A 7 -2.25 -10.95 -3.16
N ASP A 8 -1.78 -12.11 -2.72
CA ASP A 8 -1.78 -13.34 -3.53
C ASP A 8 -3.13 -14.08 -3.50
N MET A 9 -3.96 -13.84 -2.48
CA MET A 9 -5.14 -14.64 -2.18
C MET A 9 -6.46 -13.86 -2.27
N ARG A 10 -6.52 -12.63 -1.74
CA ARG A 10 -7.76 -11.85 -1.63
C ARG A 10 -8.18 -11.27 -2.98
N ALA A 11 -9.48 -11.06 -3.14
CA ALA A 11 -10.01 -10.37 -4.31
C ALA A 11 -9.52 -8.92 -4.35
N CYS A 12 -9.09 -8.47 -5.52
CA CYS A 12 -8.66 -7.08 -5.72
C CYS A 12 -9.89 -6.16 -5.69
N PRO A 13 -9.90 -5.10 -4.85
CA PRO A 13 -11.01 -4.16 -4.83
C PRO A 13 -11.17 -3.43 -6.18
N PRO A 14 -12.39 -3.01 -6.56
CA PRO A 14 -12.59 -2.15 -7.73
C PRO A 14 -11.76 -0.87 -7.65
N GLY A 15 -11.21 -0.43 -8.77
CA GLY A 15 -10.34 0.75 -8.83
C GLY A 15 -8.88 0.51 -8.42
N PHE A 16 -8.52 -0.74 -8.10
CA PHE A 16 -7.15 -1.17 -7.88
C PHE A 16 -6.67 -2.10 -8.99
N VAL A 17 -5.37 -2.05 -9.24
CA VAL A 17 -4.61 -3.02 -10.01
C VAL A 17 -4.06 -4.07 -9.05
N ALA A 18 -4.33 -5.34 -9.32
CA ALA A 18 -3.82 -6.43 -8.52
C ALA A 18 -2.33 -6.67 -8.82
N ALA A 19 -1.52 -6.75 -7.78
CA ALA A 19 -0.20 -7.39 -7.82
C ALA A 19 -0.30 -8.70 -7.04
N ARG A 20 0.04 -9.82 -7.67
CA ARG A 20 -0.07 -11.16 -7.07
C ARG A 20 1.26 -11.69 -6.54
N SER A 21 2.35 -10.98 -6.79
CA SER A 21 3.65 -11.25 -6.20
C SER A 21 4.40 -9.96 -5.86
N ALA A 22 5.47 -10.10 -5.08
CA ALA A 22 6.36 -8.99 -4.77
C ALA A 22 6.99 -8.38 -6.03
N GLU A 23 7.38 -9.21 -6.99
CA GLU A 23 7.98 -8.80 -8.26
C GLU A 23 7.01 -7.97 -9.10
N GLU A 24 5.75 -8.43 -9.22
CA GLU A 24 4.71 -7.67 -9.93
C GLU A 24 4.48 -6.31 -9.27
N CYS A 25 4.43 -6.26 -7.93
CA CYS A 25 4.26 -5.02 -7.20
C CYS A 25 5.42 -4.05 -7.42
N LEU A 26 6.66 -4.56 -7.35
CA LEU A 26 7.85 -3.75 -7.58
C LEU A 26 7.96 -3.25 -9.02
N LEU A 27 7.52 -4.05 -10.00
CA LEU A 27 7.42 -3.62 -11.39
C LEU A 27 6.42 -2.48 -11.56
N LEU A 28 5.22 -2.59 -10.96
CA LEU A 28 4.21 -1.53 -11.01
C LEU A 28 4.73 -0.24 -10.33
N LEU A 29 5.40 -0.35 -9.19
CA LEU A 29 6.04 0.78 -8.50
C LEU A 29 7.17 1.41 -9.33
N ALA A 30 7.85 0.63 -10.16
CA ALA A 30 8.92 1.13 -11.01
C ALA A 30 8.39 1.87 -12.24
N GLU A 31 7.30 1.38 -12.84
CA GLU A 31 6.83 1.83 -14.16
C GLU A 31 5.62 2.76 -14.10
N CYS A 32 4.93 2.87 -12.95
CA CYS A 32 3.72 3.67 -12.79
C CYS A 32 3.80 4.62 -11.60
N ASP A 33 3.09 5.75 -11.70
CA ASP A 33 2.81 6.60 -10.55
C ASP A 33 1.73 5.95 -9.69
N VAL A 34 2.13 5.41 -8.54
CA VAL A 34 1.21 4.75 -7.58
C VAL A 34 0.74 5.76 -6.54
N GLU A 35 -0.57 5.98 -6.47
CA GLU A 35 -1.18 6.86 -5.47
C GLU A 35 -1.34 6.10 -4.14
N VAL A 36 -2.15 5.04 -4.16
CA VAL A 36 -2.40 4.18 -2.99
C VAL A 36 -1.79 2.81 -3.22
N LEU A 37 -1.01 2.33 -2.25
CA LEU A 37 -0.55 0.95 -2.16
C LEU A 37 -1.17 0.26 -0.93
N SER A 38 -1.87 -0.84 -1.15
CA SER A 38 -2.28 -1.76 -0.09
C SER A 38 -1.32 -2.96 -0.08
N LEU A 39 -0.65 -3.20 1.04
CA LEU A 39 0.48 -4.11 1.18
C LEU A 39 0.16 -5.29 2.12
N ASP A 40 0.08 -6.51 1.57
CA ASP A 40 0.10 -7.74 2.37
C ASP A 40 1.53 -8.25 2.59
N TYR A 41 1.76 -8.86 3.75
CA TYR A 41 3.00 -9.54 4.08
C TYR A 41 3.10 -10.90 3.42
N GLU A 42 2.04 -11.70 3.49
CA GLU A 42 2.08 -13.11 3.10
C GLU A 42 1.81 -13.24 1.59
N LEU A 43 2.79 -13.70 0.82
CA LEU A 43 2.72 -13.80 -0.65
C LEU A 43 3.08 -15.21 -1.14
N GLY A 44 2.72 -16.21 -0.35
CA GLY A 44 3.03 -17.61 -0.62
C GLY A 44 4.34 -18.11 -0.02
N TYR A 45 4.44 -19.43 0.11
CA TYR A 45 5.60 -20.09 0.73
C TYR A 45 6.83 -20.04 -0.17
N GLY A 46 7.97 -19.61 0.40
CA GLY A 46 9.24 -19.53 -0.31
C GLY A 46 9.33 -18.39 -1.34
N GLN A 47 8.32 -17.53 -1.42
CA GLN A 47 8.33 -16.32 -2.24
C GLN A 47 8.80 -15.12 -1.42
N PRO A 48 9.32 -14.06 -2.09
CA PRO A 48 9.53 -12.79 -1.43
C PRO A 48 8.20 -12.25 -0.88
N ASN A 49 8.26 -11.71 0.33
CA ASN A 49 7.09 -11.29 1.09
C ASN A 49 6.88 -9.77 0.99
N GLY A 50 5.84 -9.24 1.63
CA GLY A 50 5.57 -7.79 1.63
C GLY A 50 6.72 -6.94 2.18
N LEU A 51 7.53 -7.47 3.10
CA LEU A 51 8.71 -6.76 3.61
C LEU A 51 9.80 -6.62 2.54
N SER A 52 9.94 -7.59 1.63
CA SER A 52 10.80 -7.45 0.45
C SER A 52 10.36 -6.26 -0.43
N VAL A 53 9.05 -6.06 -0.60
CA VAL A 53 8.50 -4.90 -1.33
C VAL A 53 8.76 -3.60 -0.57
N ALA A 54 8.53 -3.56 0.75
CA ALA A 54 8.83 -2.39 1.57
C ALA A 54 10.30 -1.97 1.47
N HIS A 55 11.25 -2.93 1.52
CA HIS A 55 12.66 -2.64 1.28
C HIS A 55 12.94 -2.16 -0.15
N GLY A 56 12.29 -2.74 -1.16
CA GLY A 56 12.41 -2.27 -2.55
C GLY A 56 11.94 -0.82 -2.73
N ILE A 57 10.84 -0.43 -2.08
CA ILE A 57 10.38 0.97 -2.04
C ILE A 57 11.46 1.88 -1.43
N ILE A 58 12.01 1.48 -0.28
CA ILE A 58 13.05 2.25 0.42
C ILE A 58 14.31 2.42 -0.43
N VAL A 59 14.81 1.32 -1.02
CA VAL A 59 16.04 1.33 -1.83
C VAL A 59 15.87 2.13 -3.11
N SER A 60 14.71 2.04 -3.77
CA SER A 60 14.44 2.76 -5.01
C SER A 60 14.10 4.24 -4.79
N GLY A 61 13.63 4.60 -3.59
CA GLY A 61 13.07 5.93 -3.29
C GLY A 61 11.72 6.20 -3.97
N LYS A 62 11.12 5.19 -4.61
CA LYS A 62 9.82 5.31 -5.31
C LYS A 62 8.69 5.01 -4.33
N TYR A 63 8.35 6.00 -3.52
CA TYR A 63 7.25 5.89 -2.57
C TYR A 63 5.90 6.21 -3.22
N PRO A 64 4.88 5.37 -3.03
CA PRO A 64 3.48 5.78 -3.19
C PRO A 64 3.15 6.96 -2.27
N ARG A 65 2.10 7.70 -2.60
CA ARG A 65 1.63 8.79 -1.73
C ARG A 65 1.09 8.27 -0.40
N GLU A 66 0.36 7.16 -0.46
CA GLU A 66 -0.30 6.56 0.71
C GLU A 66 -0.12 5.04 0.71
N ILE A 67 0.27 4.47 1.85
CA ILE A 67 0.52 3.04 2.03
C ILE A 67 -0.34 2.51 3.19
N TYR A 68 -1.15 1.51 2.90
CA TYR A 68 -1.93 0.74 3.87
C TYR A 68 -1.32 -0.64 4.04
N VAL A 69 -1.12 -1.09 5.27
CA VAL A 69 -0.53 -2.40 5.55
C VAL A 69 -1.61 -3.38 6.02
N HIS A 70 -2.21 -4.12 5.08
CA HIS A 70 -3.41 -4.93 5.29
C HIS A 70 -3.13 -6.39 5.64
N SER A 71 -2.07 -6.68 6.40
CA SER A 71 -1.69 -8.07 6.67
C SER A 71 -2.37 -8.72 7.88
N SER A 72 -2.64 -10.02 7.76
CA SER A 72 -3.01 -10.94 8.85
C SER A 72 -1.85 -11.27 9.78
N SER A 73 -0.61 -11.20 9.28
CA SER A 73 0.59 -11.41 10.10
C SER A 73 0.87 -10.16 10.96
N LEU A 74 0.57 -10.23 12.26
CA LEU A 74 0.80 -9.12 13.18
C LEU A 74 2.29 -8.71 13.23
N MET A 75 3.19 -9.69 13.24
CA MET A 75 4.63 -9.45 13.23
C MET A 75 5.08 -8.84 11.90
N GLY A 76 4.64 -9.43 10.77
CA GLY A 76 4.99 -8.94 9.45
C GLY A 76 4.48 -7.52 9.19
N ARG A 77 3.25 -7.21 9.63
CA ARG A 77 2.68 -5.86 9.59
C ARG A 77 3.53 -4.88 10.40
N ALA A 78 3.88 -5.22 11.63
CA ALA A 78 4.69 -4.36 12.49
C ALA A 78 6.10 -4.09 11.91
N GLU A 79 6.71 -5.09 11.28
CA GLU A 79 8.00 -4.95 10.61
C GLU A 79 7.92 -4.01 9.39
N MET A 80 6.94 -4.19 8.52
CA MET A 80 6.73 -3.32 7.35
C MET A 80 6.44 -1.88 7.76
N VAL A 81 5.51 -1.67 8.72
CA VAL A 81 5.18 -0.33 9.23
C VAL A 81 6.41 0.34 9.82
N ARG A 82 7.21 -0.39 10.61
CA ARG A 82 8.46 0.14 11.18
C ARG A 82 9.45 0.53 10.10
N ALA A 83 9.70 -0.35 9.13
CA ALA A 83 10.65 -0.10 8.05
C ALA A 83 10.24 1.13 7.23
N LEU A 84 8.97 1.20 6.82
CA LEU A 84 8.44 2.31 6.02
C LEU A 84 8.49 3.63 6.81
N ARG A 85 8.00 3.66 8.06
CA ARG A 85 8.00 4.91 8.87
C ARG A 85 9.41 5.38 9.22
N GLY A 86 10.37 4.47 9.31
CA GLY A 86 11.76 4.80 9.61
C GLY A 86 12.54 5.37 8.42
N SER A 87 11.97 5.36 7.21
CA SER A 87 12.70 5.75 5.99
C SER A 87 11.90 6.63 5.02
N ALA A 88 10.57 6.59 5.07
CA ALA A 88 9.73 7.36 4.17
C ALA A 88 9.86 8.88 4.41
N PRO A 89 9.79 9.70 3.35
CA PRO A 89 9.62 11.14 3.46
C PRO A 89 8.38 11.52 4.27
N ALA A 90 8.36 12.73 4.83
CA ALA A 90 7.30 13.20 5.72
C ALA A 90 5.92 13.30 5.03
N GLU A 91 5.92 13.43 3.70
CA GLU A 91 4.72 13.57 2.88
C GLU A 91 4.03 12.22 2.61
N VAL A 92 4.72 11.10 2.84
CA VAL A 92 4.18 9.75 2.60
C VAL A 92 3.37 9.30 3.80
N LEU A 93 2.10 9.00 3.58
CA LEU A 93 1.18 8.55 4.62
C LEU A 93 1.27 7.02 4.80
N ILE A 94 1.53 6.57 6.02
CA ILE A 94 1.69 5.13 6.34
C ILE A 94 0.69 4.71 7.42
N HIS A 95 -0.25 3.86 7.02
CA HIS A 95 -1.35 3.37 7.82
C HIS A 95 -1.09 1.94 8.30
N ASP A 96 -1.15 1.73 9.61
CA ASP A 96 -1.03 0.41 10.24
C ASP A 96 -2.41 -0.27 10.26
N GLY A 97 -2.81 -0.80 9.11
CA GLY A 97 -4.09 -1.47 8.95
C GLY A 97 -4.61 -1.45 7.51
N PRO A 98 -5.75 -2.12 7.28
CA PRO A 98 -6.40 -2.15 5.97
C PRO A 98 -6.97 -0.78 5.60
N MET A 99 -7.24 -0.60 4.31
CA MET A 99 -7.94 0.57 3.81
C MET A 99 -9.33 0.69 4.43
N PRO A 100 -9.72 1.87 4.94
CA PRO A 100 -11.08 2.12 5.39
C PRO A 100 -12.05 2.23 4.20
N ASP A 101 -13.34 2.05 4.47
CA ASP A 101 -14.39 2.02 3.43
C ASP A 101 -14.42 3.24 2.50
N HIS A 102 -14.08 4.43 3.00
CA HIS A 102 -14.08 5.63 2.17
C HIS A 102 -12.98 5.61 1.10
N VAL A 103 -11.82 5.03 1.40
CA VAL A 103 -10.74 4.84 0.42
C VAL A 103 -11.15 3.85 -0.66
N LEU A 104 -11.76 2.73 -0.25
CA LEU A 104 -12.28 1.72 -1.18
C LEU A 104 -13.35 2.31 -2.12
N LYS A 105 -14.27 3.12 -1.58
CA LYS A 105 -15.32 3.79 -2.36
C LYS A 105 -14.75 4.84 -3.31
N ALA A 106 -13.78 5.64 -2.87
CA ALA A 106 -13.13 6.65 -3.72
C ALA A 106 -12.42 5.99 -4.90
N ALA A 107 -11.61 4.96 -4.64
CA ALA A 107 -10.93 4.20 -5.67
C ALA A 107 -11.90 3.58 -6.68
N ALA A 108 -12.99 2.97 -6.22
CA ALA A 108 -14.03 2.38 -7.08
C ALA A 108 -14.72 3.42 -7.98
N ALA A 109 -14.85 4.68 -7.52
CA ALA A 109 -15.42 5.78 -8.30
C ALA A 109 -14.42 6.42 -9.28
N GLY A 110 -13.14 6.03 -9.25
CA GLY A 110 -12.07 6.68 -10.01
C GLY A 110 -11.72 8.08 -9.46
N ALA A 111 -12.17 8.40 -8.25
CA ALA A 111 -11.82 9.64 -7.56
C ALA A 111 -10.56 9.41 -6.72
N ALA A 112 -9.62 10.36 -6.73
CA ALA A 112 -8.56 10.38 -5.74
C ALA A 112 -9.20 10.48 -4.34
N PRO A 113 -8.72 9.73 -3.32
CA PRO A 113 -9.28 9.84 -1.98
C PRO A 113 -9.13 11.28 -1.49
N ASP A 114 -10.26 11.92 -1.18
CA ASP A 114 -10.30 13.28 -0.64
C ASP A 114 -9.51 13.33 0.67
N THR A 115 -8.40 14.08 0.67
CA THR A 115 -7.64 14.38 1.87
C THR A 115 -8.47 15.29 2.79
N TRP A 116 -8.97 14.73 3.90
CA TRP A 116 -9.42 15.40 5.13
C TRP A 116 -10.14 16.75 5.01
N THR A 117 -11.47 16.75 5.15
CA THR A 117 -12.17 17.87 5.81
C THR A 117 -11.89 17.80 7.30
N VAL A 118 -11.01 18.68 7.80
CA VAL A 118 -10.95 18.99 9.23
C VAL A 118 -12.14 19.90 9.51
N GLU A 119 -13.23 19.36 10.05
CA GLU A 119 -14.25 20.20 10.69
C GLU A 119 -13.62 20.78 11.96
N ALA A 120 -13.13 22.02 11.83
CA ALA A 120 -12.87 22.88 12.97
C ALA A 120 -14.23 23.44 13.42
N ASP A 121 -14.84 22.77 14.39
CA ASP A 121 -15.98 23.32 15.12
C ASP A 121 -15.52 24.56 15.92
N ALA A 122 -16.31 25.62 15.74
CA ALA A 122 -16.18 26.96 16.32
C ALA A 122 -16.76 27.05 17.75
#